data_AF-A0A2H9ZT60-F1
#
_entry.id   AF-A0A2H9ZT60-F1
#
_cell.length_a   1.000
_cell.length_b   1.000
_cell.length_c   1.000
_cell.angle_alpha   90.00
_cell.angle_beta   90.00
_cell.angle_gamma   90.00
#
_symmetry.space_group_name_H-M   'P 1'
#
loop_
_entity.id
_entity.type
_entity.pdbx_description
1 polymer ?
#
loop_
_entity_poly.entity_id
_entity_poly.type
_entity_poly.pdbx_seq_one_letter_code
_entity_poly.pdbx_strand_id
1 'polypeptide(L)'
;MESIVENMMQQLLSKEILQEPMKEIGERYPKWLEEHKDRLSKEEYDRYHHQYELILKLNEVYEEEPDNFQKIVDLMQKMQECGQPPSDIVQELAPGLDLNNLSQL
;
A
#
# COMPACT_ATOMS: atom_id res chain seq x y z
N MET A 1 18.87 19.77 3.66
CA MET A 1 19.62 18.66 3.06
C MET A 1 18.77 17.44 3.36
N GLU A 2 18.03 16.96 2.36
CA GLU A 2 17.28 15.72 2.53
C GLU A 2 18.30 14.60 2.82
N SER A 3 17.97 13.73 3.77
CA SER A 3 18.86 12.63 4.11
C SER A 3 18.93 11.62 2.96
N ILE A 4 19.98 10.79 2.93
CA ILE A 4 20.06 9.67 1.95
C ILE A 4 18.81 8.78 2.06
N VAL A 5 18.27 8.63 3.27
CA VAL A 5 17.08 7.84 3.57
C VAL A 5 15.82 8.48 2.97
N GLU A 6 15.65 9.80 3.12
CA GLU A 6 14.53 10.54 2.52
C GLU A 6 14.54 10.46 0.99
N ASN A 7 15.71 10.60 0.36
CA ASN A 7 15.87 10.43 -1.09
C ASN A 7 15.53 9.00 -1.55
N MET A 8 15.94 7.98 -0.80
CA MET A 8 15.60 6.59 -1.10
C MET A 8 14.09 6.33 -0.97
N MET A 9 13.45 6.90 0.06
CA MET A 9 12.01 6.82 0.26
C MET A 9 11.26 7.50 -0.89
N GLN A 10 11.71 8.68 -1.34
CA GLN A 10 11.12 9.38 -2.48
C GLN A 10 11.17 8.56 -3.77
N GLN A 11 12.31 7.92 -4.04
CA GLN A 11 12.44 7.02 -5.18
C GLN A 11 11.49 5.83 -5.06
N LEU A 12 11.49 5.14 -3.92
CA LEU A 12 10.67 3.94 -3.70
C LEU A 12 9.17 4.22 -3.78
N LEU A 13 8.72 5.35 -3.26
CA LEU A 13 7.31 5.77 -3.27
C LEU A 13 6.91 6.51 -4.56
N SER A 14 7.82 6.65 -5.52
CA SER A 14 7.51 7.30 -6.79
C SER A 14 6.45 6.51 -7.58
N LYS A 15 5.70 7.22 -8.42
CA LYS A 15 4.72 6.63 -9.34
C LYS A 15 5.35 5.50 -10.17
N GLU A 16 6.56 5.73 -10.68
CA GLU A 16 7.27 4.80 -11.56
C GLU A 16 7.56 3.45 -10.91
N ILE A 17 7.78 3.42 -9.59
CA ILE A 17 8.09 2.19 -8.86
C ILE A 17 6.84 1.57 -8.25
N LEU A 18 5.99 2.37 -7.61
CA LEU A 18 4.97 1.84 -6.71
C LEU A 18 3.58 1.74 -7.34
N GLN A 19 3.27 2.54 -8.37
CA GLN A 19 1.90 2.62 -8.88
C GLN A 19 1.40 1.29 -9.44
N GLU A 20 2.16 0.66 -10.33
CA GLU A 20 1.73 -0.57 -11.00
C GLU A 20 1.53 -1.72 -9.99
N PRO A 21 2.46 -2.01 -9.05
CA PRO A 21 2.22 -2.95 -7.97
C PRO A 21 0.97 -2.64 -7.13
N MET A 22 0.76 -1.38 -6.75
CA MET A 22 -0.40 -1.00 -5.92
C MET A 22 -1.72 -1.13 -6.67
N LYS A 23 -1.71 -0.88 -7.98
CA LYS A 23 -2.87 -1.08 -8.84
C LYS A 23 -3.25 -2.56 -8.91
N GLU A 24 -2.29 -3.43 -9.19
CA GLU A 24 -2.53 -4.87 -9.25
C GLU A 24 -3.01 -5.44 -7.91
N ILE A 25 -2.42 -4.99 -6.79
CA ILE A 25 -2.88 -5.37 -5.45
C ILE A 25 -4.34 -4.94 -5.24
N GLY A 26 -4.68 -3.69 -5.62
CA GLY A 26 -6.03 -3.15 -5.52
C GLY A 26 -7.06 -3.93 -6.35
N GLU A 27 -6.68 -4.44 -7.52
CA GLU A 27 -7.56 -5.25 -8.37
C GLU A 27 -7.87 -6.62 -7.76
N ARG A 28 -6.93 -7.21 -7.01
CA ARG A 28 -7.08 -8.53 -6.39
C ARG A 28 -7.74 -8.51 -5.01
N TYR A 29 -7.61 -7.40 -4.31
CA TYR A 29 -8.04 -7.25 -2.92
C TYR A 29 -9.53 -7.59 -2.67
N PRO A 30 -10.50 -7.16 -3.51
CA PRO A 30 -11.91 -7.44 -3.27
C PRO A 30 -12.23 -8.94 -3.27
N LYS A 31 -11.65 -9.67 -4.23
CA LYS A 31 -11.82 -11.12 -4.33
C LYS A 31 -11.21 -11.83 -3.12
N TRP A 32 -10.03 -11.38 -2.69
CA TRP A 32 -9.38 -11.93 -1.49
C TRP A 32 -10.24 -11.74 -0.24
N LEU A 33 -10.80 -10.54 -0.03
CA LEU A 33 -11.70 -10.25 1.10
C LEU A 33 -12.93 -11.16 1.09
N GLU A 34 -13.51 -11.43 -0.07
CA GLU A 34 -14.65 -12.33 -0.22
C GLU A 34 -14.28 -13.77 0.14
N GLU A 35 -13.17 -14.29 -0.40
CA GLU A 35 -12.70 -15.66 -0.16
C GLU A 35 -12.30 -15.92 1.30
N HIS A 36 -11.89 -14.89 2.03
CA HIS A 36 -11.40 -14.99 3.41
C HIS A 36 -12.42 -14.53 4.47
N LYS A 37 -13.57 -13.99 4.06
CA LYS A 37 -14.57 -13.38 4.96
C LYS A 37 -14.98 -14.28 6.13
N ASP A 38 -15.16 -15.59 5.89
CA ASP A 38 -15.58 -16.55 6.93
C ASP A 38 -14.46 -16.96 7.88
N ARG A 39 -13.20 -16.65 7.54
CA ARG A 39 -12.00 -17.00 8.33
C ARG A 39 -11.46 -15.82 9.12
N LEU A 40 -11.81 -14.60 8.71
CA LEU A 40 -11.40 -13.36 9.36
C LEU A 40 -12.34 -13.02 10.52
N SER A 41 -11.78 -12.52 11.61
CA SER A 41 -12.56 -11.76 12.58
C SER A 41 -13.10 -10.49 11.94
N LYS A 42 -14.13 -9.88 12.57
CA LYS A 42 -14.67 -8.61 12.11
C LYS A 42 -13.58 -7.53 12.09
N GLU A 43 -12.76 -7.48 13.14
CA GLU A 43 -11.68 -6.50 13.30
C GLU A 43 -10.62 -6.66 12.20
N GLU A 44 -10.26 -7.88 11.83
CA GLU A 44 -9.33 -8.13 10.72
C GLU A 44 -9.94 -7.75 9.37
N TYR A 45 -11.20 -8.13 9.14
CA TYR A 45 -11.91 -7.78 7.90
C TYR A 45 -12.00 -6.26 7.73
N ASP A 46 -12.42 -5.53 8.77
CA ASP A 46 -12.55 -4.07 8.74
C ASP A 46 -11.18 -3.40 8.48
N ARG A 47 -10.10 -3.95 9.05
CA ARG A 47 -8.74 -3.47 8.84
C ARG A 47 -8.25 -3.69 7.41
N TYR A 48 -8.46 -4.88 6.84
CA TYR A 48 -8.11 -5.17 5.45
C TYR A 48 -8.97 -4.39 4.45
N HIS A 49 -10.25 -4.21 4.76
CA HIS A 49 -11.12 -3.33 3.97
C HIS A 49 -10.61 -1.88 3.98
N HIS A 50 -10.17 -1.37 5.14
CA HIS A 50 -9.61 -0.03 5.21
C HIS A 50 -8.28 0.11 4.44
N GLN A 51 -7.41 -0.90 4.49
CA GLN A 51 -6.22 -0.93 3.63
C GLN A 51 -6.58 -0.86 2.15
N TYR A 52 -7.59 -1.62 1.71
CA TYR A 52 -8.08 -1.57 0.33
C TYR A 52 -8.53 -0.17 -0.09
N GLU A 53 -9.31 0.52 0.75
CA GLU A 53 -9.71 1.90 0.48
C GLU A 53 -8.51 2.86 0.34
N LEU A 54 -7.47 2.66 1.14
CA LEU A 54 -6.24 3.46 1.08
C LEU A 54 -5.45 3.18 -0.20
N ILE A 55 -5.41 1.92 -0.66
CA ILE A 55 -4.77 1.53 -1.92
C ILE A 55 -5.48 2.20 -3.11
N LEU A 56 -6.82 2.22 -3.11
CA LEU A 56 -7.58 2.91 -4.16
C LEU A 56 -7.26 4.40 -4.20
N LYS A 57 -7.25 5.07 -3.04
CA LYS A 57 -6.90 6.49 -2.92
C LYS A 57 -5.47 6.76 -3.35
N LEU A 58 -4.53 5.87 -3.01
CA LEU A 58 -3.14 5.99 -3.42
C LEU A 58 -3.00 5.92 -4.95
N ASN A 59 -3.68 4.96 -5.59
CA ASN A 59 -3.70 4.84 -7.04
C ASN A 59 -4.33 6.07 -7.71
N GLU A 60 -5.40 6.62 -7.15
CA GLU A 60 -6.01 7.88 -7.61
C GLU A 60 -5.02 9.05 -7.51
N VAL A 61 -4.31 9.19 -6.38
CA VAL A 61 -3.29 10.22 -6.20
C VAL A 61 -2.16 10.07 -7.20
N TYR A 62 -1.71 8.85 -7.49
CA TYR A 62 -0.71 8.64 -8.55
C TYR A 62 -1.19 9.09 -9.93
N GLU A 63 -2.49 9.01 -10.22
CA GLU A 63 -3.03 9.46 -11.53
C GLU A 63 -3.28 10.96 -11.59
N GLU A 64 -3.83 11.55 -10.54
CA GLU A 64 -4.28 12.94 -10.54
C GLU A 64 -3.21 13.92 -10.02
N GLU A 65 -2.44 13.50 -9.02
CA GLU A 65 -1.48 14.34 -8.30
C GLU A 65 -0.12 13.62 -8.09
N PRO A 66 0.53 13.13 -9.16
CA PRO A 66 1.73 12.28 -9.05
C PRO A 66 2.92 12.95 -8.34
N ASP A 67 2.99 14.29 -8.39
CA ASP A 67 4.04 15.09 -7.75
C ASP A 67 3.70 15.44 -6.29
N ASN A 68 2.50 15.09 -5.79
CA ASN A 68 2.09 15.37 -4.42
C ASN A 68 2.65 14.32 -3.45
N PHE A 69 3.96 14.37 -3.28
CA PHE A 69 4.70 13.42 -2.45
C PHE A 69 4.22 13.37 -1.01
N GLN A 70 3.85 14.52 -0.43
CA GLN A 70 3.33 14.57 0.94
C GLN A 70 2.05 13.73 1.08
N LYS A 71 1.12 13.83 0.12
CA LYS A 71 -0.13 13.06 0.14
C LYS A 71 0.13 11.56 -0.05
N ILE A 72 1.10 11.19 -0.88
CA ILE A 72 1.55 9.80 -1.06
C ILE A 72 2.09 9.25 0.26
N VAL A 73 3.01 9.96 0.92
CA VAL A 73 3.58 9.56 2.21
C VAL A 73 2.49 9.42 3.28
N ASP A 74 1.57 10.39 3.38
CA ASP A 74 0.47 10.36 4.35
C ASP A 74 -0.43 9.13 4.16
N LEU A 75 -0.70 8.74 2.90
CA LEU A 75 -1.49 7.55 2.59
C LEU A 75 -0.75 6.26 2.94
N MET A 76 0.55 6.20 2.66
CA MET A 76 1.38 5.04 3.02
C MET A 76 1.49 4.87 4.53
N GLN A 77 1.63 5.95 5.30
CA GLN A 77 1.63 5.91 6.76
C GLN A 77 0.31 5.38 7.30
N LYS A 78 -0.83 5.88 6.82
CA LYS A 78 -2.16 5.35 7.19
C LYS A 78 -2.32 3.88 6.83
N MET A 79 -1.77 3.45 5.70
CA MET A 79 -1.80 2.05 5.28
C MET A 79 -1.02 1.17 6.26
N GLN A 80 0.12 1.63 6.76
CA GLN A 80 0.89 0.94 7.80
C GLN A 80 0.19 0.90 9.16
N GLU A 81 -0.55 1.94 9.54
CA GLU A 81 -1.37 1.93 10.77
C GLU A 81 -2.44 0.83 10.74
N CYS A 82 -2.87 0.42 9.54
CA CYS A 82 -3.74 -0.74 9.36
C CYS A 82 -2.99 -2.08 9.51
N GLY A 83 -1.70 -2.11 9.81
CA GLY A 83 -0.90 -3.32 9.90
C GLY A 83 -0.48 -3.88 8.54
N GLN A 84 -0.09 -5.16 8.52
CA GLN A 84 0.47 -5.79 7.33
C GLN A 84 -0.61 -6.05 6.27
N PRO A 85 -0.31 -5.84 4.97
CA PRO A 85 -1.20 -6.26 3.88
C PRO A 85 -1.29 -7.80 3.77
N PRO A 86 -2.29 -8.34 3.06
CA PRO A 86 -2.39 -9.77 2.78
C PRO A 86 -1.12 -10.30 2.12
N SER A 87 -0.38 -11.17 2.81
CA SER A 87 0.95 -11.61 2.40
C SER A 87 0.94 -12.42 1.09
N ASP A 88 -0.15 -13.13 0.82
CA ASP A 88 -0.35 -13.90 -0.40
C ASP A 88 -0.52 -13.02 -1.63
N ILE A 89 -1.24 -11.90 -1.52
CA ILE A 89 -1.33 -10.91 -2.61
C ILE A 89 0.03 -10.26 -2.86
N VAL A 90 0.71 -9.82 -1.79
CA VAL A 90 1.99 -9.09 -1.91
C VAL A 90 3.12 -9.97 -2.43
N GLN A 91 3.24 -11.21 -1.96
CA GLN A 91 4.29 -12.13 -2.43
C GLN A 91 4.16 -12.46 -3.91
N GLU A 92 2.94 -12.53 -4.45
CA GLU A 92 2.73 -12.85 -5.87
C GLU A 92 3.05 -11.67 -6.78
N LEU A 93 2.65 -10.46 -6.37
CA LEU A 93 2.73 -9.26 -7.22
C LEU A 93 4.01 -8.45 -7.03
N ALA A 94 4.59 -8.48 -5.83
CA ALA A 94 5.74 -7.66 -5.50
C ALA A 94 6.70 -8.38 -4.53
N PRO A 95 7.31 -9.51 -4.94
CA PRO A 95 8.15 -10.35 -4.06
C PRO A 95 9.40 -9.65 -3.50
N GLY A 96 9.78 -8.48 -4.03
CA GLY A 96 10.88 -7.65 -3.53
C GLY A 96 10.43 -6.38 -2.80
N LEU A 97 9.13 -6.10 -2.73
CA LEU A 97 8.60 -4.89 -2.10
C LEU A 97 8.27 -5.17 -0.64
N ASP A 98 9.15 -4.73 0.26
CA ASP A 98 8.90 -4.83 1.70
C ASP A 98 8.20 -3.57 2.24
N LEU A 99 6.87 -3.58 2.16
CA LEU A 99 6.02 -2.50 2.70
C LEU A 99 6.12 -2.37 4.23
N ASN A 100 6.63 -3.39 4.94
CA ASN A 100 6.76 -3.36 6.40
C ASN A 100 7.91 -2.45 6.84
N ASN A 101 8.95 -2.28 6.01
CA ASN A 101 10.14 -1.52 6.36
C ASN A 101 10.01 -0.01 6.13
N LEU A 102 8.92 0.47 5.52
CA LEU A 102 8.70 1.91 5.30
C LEU A 102 8.54 2.68 6.63
N SER A 103 8.31 1.98 7.76
CA SER A 103 8.18 2.58 9.11
C SER A 103 9.50 2.65 9.89
N GLN A 104 10.52 1.89 9.46
CA GLN A 104 11.81 1.77 10.16
C GLN A 104 12.93 2.59 9.52
N LEU A 105 12.60 3.37 8.48
CA LEU A 105 13.49 4.26 7.75
C LEU A 105 13.13 5.72 8.10
#